data_AF-A0A7V9NAT8-F1
#
_entry.id   AF-A0A7V9NAT8-F1
#
_cell.length_a   1.000
_cell.length_b   1.000
_cell.length_c   1.000
_cell.angle_alpha   90.00
_cell.angle_beta   90.00
_cell.angle_gamma   90.00
#
_symmetry.space_group_name_H-M   'P 1'
#
loop_
_entity.id
_entity.type
_entity.pdbx_description
1 polymer ?
#
loop_
_entity_poly.entity_id
_entity_poly.type
_entity_poly.pdbx_seq_one_letter_code
_entity_poly.pdbx_strand_id
1 'polypeptide(L)'
;MKLWLRMRRHDPERNSAEYVSGELSARARRWFEHHLLDCEDCWREVLLGRFGRRVAEDAHEPVPLGLRDRVRAAVLLSSTDPPSGAVG
;
A
#
# COMPACT_ATOMS: atom_id res chain seq x y z
N MET A 1 -11.09 -23.55 13.41
CA MET A 1 -10.47 -22.70 12.37
C MET A 1 -11.23 -22.71 11.02
N LYS A 2 -12.57 -22.85 11.00
CA LYS A 2 -13.41 -22.84 9.77
C LYS A 2 -14.17 -21.52 9.53
N LEU A 3 -13.95 -20.50 10.36
CA LEU A 3 -14.88 -19.37 10.45
C LEU A 3 -14.79 -18.37 9.30
N TRP A 4 -13.67 -18.32 8.59
CA TRP A 4 -13.53 -17.42 7.44
C TRP A 4 -13.92 -18.10 6.14
N LEU A 5 -13.74 -19.43 6.02
CA LEU A 5 -14.48 -20.26 5.04
C LEU A 5 -16.00 -19.98 5.07
N ARG A 6 -16.53 -19.43 6.19
CA ARG A 6 -17.95 -19.13 6.39
C ARG A 6 -18.32 -17.64 6.28
N MET A 7 -17.37 -16.70 6.26
CA MET A 7 -17.65 -15.24 6.18
C MET A 7 -17.02 -14.53 4.98
N ARG A 8 -15.98 -15.08 4.37
CA ARG A 8 -15.48 -14.69 3.05
C ARG A 8 -15.17 -15.94 2.24
N ARG A 9 -15.49 -15.96 0.96
CA ARG A 9 -15.11 -17.06 0.08
C ARG A 9 -13.58 -17.20 0.11
N HIS A 10 -13.08 -18.42 0.31
CA HIS A 10 -11.65 -18.70 0.17
C HIS A 10 -11.25 -18.44 -1.28
N ASP A 11 -10.46 -17.39 -1.46
CA ASP A 11 -10.01 -16.84 -2.74
C ASP A 11 -8.54 -16.43 -2.54
N PRO A 12 -7.59 -17.35 -2.76
CA PRO A 12 -6.19 -17.13 -2.41
C PRO A 12 -5.61 -15.87 -3.04
N GLU A 13 -5.90 -15.63 -4.32
CA GLU A 13 -5.40 -14.49 -5.09
C GLU A 13 -5.92 -13.17 -4.49
N ARG A 14 -7.24 -13.00 -4.40
CA ARG A 14 -7.84 -11.76 -3.91
C ARG A 14 -7.47 -11.47 -2.46
N ASN A 15 -7.57 -12.47 -1.58
CA ASN A 15 -7.35 -12.26 -0.16
C ASN A 15 -5.89 -11.94 0.14
N SER A 16 -4.96 -12.57 -0.58
CA SER A 16 -3.53 -12.27 -0.46
C SER A 16 -3.20 -10.89 -1.02
N ALA A 17 -3.83 -10.46 -2.12
CA ALA A 17 -3.66 -9.11 -2.66
C ALA A 17 -4.07 -8.03 -1.63
N GLU A 18 -5.23 -8.16 -0.98
CA GLU A 18 -5.70 -7.23 0.07
C GLU A 18 -4.75 -7.21 1.29
N TYR A 19 -4.23 -8.39 1.69
CA TYR A 19 -3.25 -8.48 2.79
C TYR A 19 -1.92 -7.82 2.42
N VAL A 20 -1.42 -8.13 1.23
CA VAL A 20 -0.17 -7.61 0.69
C VAL A 20 -0.28 -6.09 0.59
N SER A 21 -1.30 -5.54 -0.06
CA SER A 21 -1.50 -4.09 -0.24
C SER A 21 -1.69 -3.32 1.06
N GLY A 22 -2.08 -3.98 2.15
CA GLY A 22 -2.33 -3.35 3.45
C GLY A 22 -3.74 -2.78 3.59
N GLU A 23 -4.65 -3.12 2.67
CA GLU A 23 -6.06 -2.69 2.69
C GLU A 23 -6.90 -3.37 3.78
N LEU A 24 -6.38 -4.46 4.38
CA LEU A 24 -7.05 -5.13 5.49
C LEU A 24 -7.06 -4.29 6.76
N SER A 25 -8.24 -4.20 7.41
CA SER A 25 -8.33 -3.71 8.79
C SER A 25 -7.45 -4.54 9.73
N ALA A 26 -7.01 -3.94 10.85
CA ALA A 26 -6.14 -4.62 11.81
C ALA A 26 -6.70 -5.97 12.32
N ARG A 27 -8.03 -6.06 12.48
CA ARG A 27 -8.70 -7.32 12.87
C ARG A 27 -8.65 -8.36 11.75
N ALA A 28 -8.92 -7.95 10.50
CA ALA A 28 -8.87 -8.84 9.34
C ALA A 28 -7.43 -9.33 9.09
N ARG A 29 -6.44 -8.45 9.27
CA ARG A 29 -5.02 -8.79 9.15
C ARG A 29 -4.60 -9.88 10.13
N ARG A 30 -4.87 -9.72 11.43
CA ARG A 30 -4.56 -10.74 12.45
C ARG A 30 -5.23 -12.09 12.16
N TRP A 31 -6.46 -12.05 11.67
CA TRP A 31 -7.15 -13.27 11.28
C TRP A 31 -6.46 -13.95 10.09
N PHE A 32 -6.11 -13.19 9.05
CA PHE A 32 -5.45 -13.72 7.86
C PHE A 32 -4.06 -14.27 8.17
N GLU A 33 -3.31 -13.61 9.06
CA GLU A 33 -2.02 -14.09 9.57
C GLU A 33 -2.14 -15.47 10.24
N HIS A 34 -3.20 -15.73 11.01
CA HIS A 34 -3.47 -17.07 11.54
C HIS A 34 -3.79 -18.06 10.42
N HIS A 35 -4.58 -17.66 9.41
CA HIS A 35 -4.95 -18.55 8.30
C HIS A 35 -3.74 -18.99 7.47
N LEU A 36 -2.77 -18.10 7.28
CA LEU A 36 -1.52 -18.38 6.56
C LEU A 36 -0.73 -19.54 7.16
N LEU A 37 -0.90 -19.82 8.46
CA LEU A 37 -0.23 -20.95 9.12
C LEU A 37 -0.76 -22.31 8.66
N ASP A 38 -1.99 -22.35 8.14
CA ASP A 38 -2.71 -23.59 7.81
C ASP A 38 -3.04 -23.72 6.31
N CYS A 39 -2.68 -22.73 5.47
CA CYS A 39 -3.09 -22.69 4.06
C CYS A 39 -1.94 -22.34 3.12
N GLU A 40 -1.48 -23.34 2.37
CA GLU A 40 -0.37 -23.21 1.42
C GLU A 40 -0.71 -22.30 0.23
N ASP A 41 -1.94 -22.34 -0.28
CA ASP A 41 -2.36 -21.53 -1.43
C ASP A 41 -2.23 -20.03 -1.11
N CYS A 42 -2.80 -19.58 0.02
CA CYS A 42 -2.68 -18.19 0.47
C CYS A 42 -1.22 -17.83 0.79
N TRP A 43 -0.43 -18.76 1.35
CA TRP A 43 1.00 -18.52 1.57
C TRP A 43 1.76 -18.26 0.26
N ARG A 44 1.51 -19.07 -0.77
CA ARG A 44 2.11 -18.94 -2.11
C ARG A 44 1.75 -17.61 -2.75
N GLU A 45 0.49 -17.21 -2.70
CA GLU A 45 0.03 -15.93 -3.24
C GLU A 45 0.63 -14.72 -2.51
N VAL A 46 0.80 -14.79 -1.18
CA VAL A 46 1.51 -13.74 -0.43
C VAL A 46 2.97 -13.59 -0.87
N LEU A 47 3.67 -14.71 -1.09
CA LEU A 47 5.05 -14.69 -1.60
C LEU A 47 5.11 -14.07 -3.00
N LEU A 48 4.22 -14.48 -3.90
CA LEU A 48 4.11 -13.94 -5.26
C LEU A 48 3.83 -12.43 -5.25
N GLY A 49 2.83 -11.99 -4.47
CA GLY A 49 2.49 -10.56 -4.38
C GLY A 49 3.61 -9.70 -3.78
N ARG A 50 4.35 -10.20 -2.79
CA ARG A 50 5.53 -9.50 -2.25
C ARG A 50 6.66 -9.42 -3.26
N PHE A 51 6.92 -10.49 -4.00
CA PHE A 51 7.94 -10.51 -5.05
C PHE A 51 7.59 -9.54 -6.19
N GLY A 52 6.35 -9.60 -6.69
CA GLY A 52 5.89 -8.70 -7.76
C GLY A 52 6.02 -7.22 -7.40
N ARG A 53 5.72 -6.84 -6.15
CA ARG A 53 5.93 -5.46 -5.69
C ARG A 53 7.39 -5.06 -5.65
N ARG A 54 8.27 -5.94 -5.17
CA ARG A 54 9.71 -5.66 -5.21
C ARG A 54 10.21 -5.45 -6.63
N VAL A 55 9.78 -6.28 -7.58
CA VAL A 55 10.11 -6.11 -9.00
C VAL A 55 9.60 -4.77 -9.53
N ALA A 56 8.37 -4.38 -9.17
CA ALA A 56 7.80 -3.09 -9.58
C ALA A 56 8.55 -1.89 -8.96
N GLU A 57 8.99 -2.00 -7.71
CA GLU A 57 9.81 -1.01 -7.01
C GLU A 57 11.21 -0.91 -7.63
N ASP A 58 11.84 -2.05 -7.95
CA ASP A 58 13.17 -2.10 -8.58
C ASP A 58 13.14 -1.58 -10.02
N ALA A 59 12.03 -1.79 -10.73
CA ALA A 59 11.81 -1.26 -12.08
C ALA A 59 11.43 0.23 -12.08
N HIS A 60 11.24 0.85 -10.92
CA HIS A 60 10.88 2.25 -10.84
C HIS A 60 12.03 3.13 -11.34
N GLU A 61 11.72 4.01 -12.28
CA GLU A 61 12.71 4.97 -12.81
C GLU A 61 13.32 5.79 -11.65
N PRO A 62 14.64 5.97 -11.61
CA PRO A 62 15.28 6.82 -10.63
C PRO A 62 14.68 8.23 -10.64
N VAL A 63 14.54 8.80 -9.45
CA VAL A 63 14.04 10.17 -9.30
C VAL A 63 14.97 11.14 -10.04
N PRO A 64 14.46 11.98 -10.96
CA PRO A 64 15.28 12.96 -11.66
C PRO A 64 16.09 13.83 -10.70
N LEU A 65 17.37 14.05 -11.02
CA LEU A 65 18.24 14.91 -10.22
C LEU A 65 17.59 16.29 -9.98
N GLY A 66 17.68 16.79 -8.75
CA GLY A 66 17.10 18.08 -8.36
C GLY A 66 15.56 18.13 -8.30
N LEU A 67 14.84 17.03 -8.50
CA LEU A 67 13.36 17.03 -8.37
C LEU A 67 12.93 17.47 -6.96
N ARG A 68 13.65 17.02 -5.92
CA ARG A 68 13.36 17.39 -4.52
C ARG A 68 13.39 18.89 -4.29
N ASP A 69 14.40 19.57 -4.85
CA ASP A 69 14.56 21.02 -4.69
C ASP A 69 13.51 21.79 -5.49
N ARG A 70 13.17 21.30 -6.69
CA ARG A 70 12.05 21.85 -7.48
C ARG A 70 10.71 21.73 -6.77
N VAL A 71 10.42 20.58 -6.15
CA VAL A 71 9.20 20.38 -5.36
C VAL A 71 9.18 21.31 -4.15
N ARG A 72 10.29 21.42 -3.42
CA ARG A 72 10.39 22.36 -2.28
C ARG A 72 10.14 23.80 -2.69
N ALA A 73 10.77 24.25 -3.78
CA ALA A 73 10.58 25.60 -4.31
C ALA A 73 9.12 25.84 -4.70
N ALA A 74 8.48 24.88 -5.39
CA ALA A 74 7.08 24.97 -5.77
C ALA A 74 6.16 25.06 -4.54
N VAL A 75 6.36 24.21 -3.53
CA VAL A 75 5.58 24.26 -2.29
C VAL A 75 5.74 25.60 -1.58
N LEU A 76 6.96 26.12 -1.44
CA LEU A 76 7.21 27.42 -0.80
C LEU A 76 6.51 28.56 -1.53
N LEU A 77 6.60 28.59 -2.87
CA LEU A 77 5.94 29.61 -3.69
C LEU A 77 4.41 29.52 -3.58
N SER A 78 3.84 28.31 -3.55
CA SER A 78 2.40 28.12 -3.38
C SER A 78 1.89 28.35 -1.95
N SER A 79 2.78 28.24 -0.94
CA SER A 79 2.44 28.50 0.47
C SER A 79 2.45 29.99 0.80
N THR A 80 2.99 30.82 -0.10
CA THR A 80 3.07 32.28 0.08
C THR A 80 1.88 32.92 -0.62
N ASP A 81 0.67 32.69 -0.10
CA ASP A 81 -0.46 33.57 -0.38
C ASP A 81 -0.19 34.89 0.38
N PRO A 82 -0.16 36.08 -0.28
CA PRO A 82 -0.08 37.34 0.44
C PRO A 82 -1.32 37.50 1.33
N PRO A 83 -1.22 38.14 2.51
CA PRO A 83 -2.40 38.42 3.32
C PRO A 83 -3.38 39.25 2.47
N SER A 84 -4.54 38.66 2.18
CA SER A 84 -5.68 39.35 1.60
C SER A 84 -6.14 40.45 2.57
N GLY A 85 -5.65 41.67 2.37
CA GLY A 85 -6.21 42.85 3.02
C GLY A 85 -5.16 43.88 3.46
N ALA A 86 -4.87 44.84 2.59
CA ALA A 86 -4.58 46.23 2.96
C ALA A 86 -4.66 47.11 1.71
N VAL A 87 -5.87 47.39 1.25
CA VAL A 87 -6.16 48.63 0.53
C VAL A 87 -6.96 49.47 1.51
N GLY A 88 -6.32 50.51 2.04
CA GLY A 88 -6.88 51.51 2.94
C GLY A 88 -5.99 52.74 2.90
#